data_AF-A0A800A779-F1
#
_entry.id   AF-A0A800A779-F1
#
_cell.length_a   1.000
_cell.length_b   1.000
_cell.length_c   1.000
_cell.angle_alpha   90.00
_cell.angle_beta   90.00
_cell.angle_gamma   90.00
#
_symmetry.space_group_name_H-M   'P 1'
#
loop_
_entity.id
_entity.type
_entity.pdbx_description
1 polymer ?
#
loop_
_entity_poly.entity_id
_entity_poly.type
_entity_poly.pdbx_seq_one_letter_code
_entity_poly.pdbx_strand_id
1 'polypeptide(L)'
;MTHPSELISAYLDGELHRDEQERLHEHLNACGRCAAEMEEIQQVRAAVRSLPVLELPRGLVSEADAAVVPRHRNRGVWMGAAAAVVAAVITVAALVTPSPQPVTVEDLSSRFGARVSLDPAFGPAKVVVPELEVPLE
;
A
#
# COMPACT_ATOMS: atom_id res chain seq x y z
N MET A 1 8.88 1.89 19.14
CA MET A 1 10.31 1.60 18.92
C MET A 1 10.40 1.04 17.52
N THR A 2 10.78 1.85 16.55
CA THR A 2 10.88 1.42 15.14
C THR A 2 11.98 0.38 15.05
N HIS A 3 11.70 -0.77 14.43
CA HIS A 3 12.68 -1.85 14.34
C HIS A 3 13.75 -1.50 13.29
N PRO A 4 15.03 -1.88 13.48
CA PRO A 4 16.11 -1.54 12.54
C PRO A 4 15.85 -1.97 11.09
N SER A 5 15.17 -3.10 10.90
CA SER A 5 14.77 -3.63 9.58
C SER A 5 13.79 -2.70 8.85
N GLU A 6 12.84 -2.08 9.56
CA GLU A 6 11.91 -1.11 8.97
C GLU A 6 12.65 0.15 8.48
N LEU A 7 13.66 0.61 9.23
CA LEU A 7 14.49 1.75 8.83
C LEU A 7 15.36 1.42 7.61
N ILE A 8 15.90 0.20 7.52
CA ILE A 8 16.65 -0.27 6.34
C ILE A 8 15.74 -0.24 5.09
N SER A 9 14.52 -0.78 5.18
CA SER A 9 13.57 -0.75 4.06
C SER A 9 13.24 0.69 3.66
N ALA A 10 12.80 1.51 4.62
CA ALA A 10 12.44 2.90 4.37
C ALA A 10 13.62 3.70 3.79
N TYR A 11 14.86 3.41 4.19
CA TYR A 11 16.05 4.02 3.61
C TYR A 11 16.21 3.63 2.13
N LEU A 12 16.06 2.35 1.80
CA LEU A 12 16.18 1.85 0.44
C LEU A 12 15.10 2.40 -0.49
N ASP A 13 13.91 2.68 0.06
CA ASP A 13 12.78 3.28 -0.65
C ASP A 13 12.85 4.82 -0.74
N GLY A 14 13.79 5.44 -0.01
CA GLY A 14 13.99 6.89 -0.01
C GLY A 14 13.00 7.65 0.87
N GLU A 15 12.39 6.98 1.85
CA GLU A 15 11.34 7.52 2.72
C GLU A 15 11.86 8.10 4.04
N LEU A 16 13.13 7.88 4.38
CA LEU A 16 13.73 8.43 5.61
C LEU A 16 14.10 9.91 5.49
N HIS A 17 13.75 10.67 6.52
CA HIS A 17 14.23 12.04 6.72
C HIS A 17 15.70 12.03 7.18
N ARG A 18 16.37 13.17 7.04
CA ARG A 18 17.81 13.31 7.36
C ARG A 18 18.17 12.79 8.77
N ASP A 19 17.39 13.16 9.78
CA ASP A 19 17.64 12.75 11.17
C ASP A 19 17.49 11.24 11.39
N GLU A 20 16.67 10.59 10.57
CA GLU A 20 16.45 9.13 10.61
C GLU A 20 17.57 8.40 9.88
N GLN A 21 18.06 8.97 8.78
CA GLN A 21 19.23 8.46 8.06
C GLN A 21 20.49 8.51 8.93
N GLU A 22 20.72 9.62 9.64
CA GLU A 22 21.87 9.75 10.56
C GLU A 22 21.81 8.68 11.67
N ARG A 23 20.64 8.46 12.27
CA ARG A 23 20.42 7.40 13.27
C ARG A 23 20.65 6.00 12.71
N LEU A 24 20.18 5.73 11.49
CA LEU A 24 20.39 4.45 10.82
C LEU A 24 21.89 4.22 10.57
N HIS A 25 22.60 5.22 10.04
CA HIS A 25 24.04 5.10 9.78
C HIS A 25 24.85 4.84 11.06
N GLU A 26 24.52 5.52 12.17
CA GLU A 26 25.14 5.26 13.46
C GLU A 26 24.93 3.81 13.91
N HIS A 27 23.71 3.29 13.74
CA HIS A 27 23.39 1.90 14.07
C HIS A 27 24.16 0.90 13.19
N LEU A 28 24.23 1.13 11.87
CA LEU A 28 24.95 0.26 10.95
C LEU A 28 26.45 0.19 11.27
N ASN A 29 27.04 1.29 11.73
CA ASN A 29 28.44 1.32 12.16
C ASN A 29 28.69 0.54 13.46
N ALA A 30 27.68 0.45 14.33
CA ALA A 30 27.78 -0.23 15.63
C ALA A 30 27.32 -1.71 15.60
N CYS A 31 26.50 -2.10 14.62
CA CYS A 31 25.83 -3.41 14.57
C CYS A 31 26.15 -4.16 13.27
N GLY A 32 27.15 -5.06 13.33
CA GLY A 32 27.54 -5.88 12.17
C GLY A 32 26.43 -6.77 11.60
N ARG A 33 25.44 -7.17 12.40
CA ARG A 33 24.27 -7.93 11.92
C ARG A 33 23.39 -7.11 10.98
N CYS A 34 23.06 -5.88 11.39
CA CYS A 34 22.25 -4.98 10.57
C CYS A 34 23.03 -4.48 9.34
N ALA A 35 24.35 -4.33 9.46
CA ALA A 35 25.22 -4.04 8.32
C ALA A 35 25.18 -5.19 7.28
N ALA A 36 25.28 -6.45 7.73
CA ALA A 36 25.19 -7.61 6.85
C ALA A 36 23.81 -7.73 6.18
N GLU A 37 22.72 -7.48 6.92
CA GLU A 37 21.36 -7.45 6.37
C GLU A 37 21.20 -6.38 5.27
N MET A 38 21.71 -5.16 5.52
CA MET A 38 21.72 -4.07 4.53
C MET A 38 22.55 -4.42 3.28
N GLU A 39 23.64 -5.17 3.44
CA GLU A 39 24.46 -5.64 2.32
C GLU A 39 23.73 -6.71 1.50
N GLU A 40 23.12 -7.70 2.14
CA GLU A 40 22.35 -8.77 1.50
C GLU A 40 21.21 -8.20 0.64
N ILE A 41 20.43 -7.27 1.19
CA ILE A 41 19.33 -6.63 0.45
C ILE A 41 19.86 -5.83 -0.74
N GLN A 42 20.98 -5.13 -0.59
CA GLN A 42 21.60 -4.39 -1.69
C GLN A 42 22.08 -5.31 -2.82
N GLN A 43 22.62 -6.48 -2.50
CA GLN A 43 23.03 -7.48 -3.49
C GLN A 43 21.83 -7.98 -4.30
N VAL A 44 20.73 -8.34 -3.63
CA VAL A 44 19.48 -8.76 -4.30
C VAL A 44 18.96 -7.63 -5.21
N ARG A 45 18.94 -6.40 -4.70
CA ARG A 45 18.48 -5.23 -5.45
C ARG A 45 19.34 -4.93 -6.68
N ALA A 46 20.66 -5.12 -6.57
CA ALA A 46 21.58 -4.99 -7.69
C ALA A 46 21.33 -6.07 -8.76
N ALA A 47 21.09 -7.32 -8.35
CA ALA A 47 20.77 -8.42 -9.24
C ALA A 47 19.45 -8.20 -10.00
N VAL A 48 18.41 -7.70 -9.34
CA VAL A 48 17.14 -7.35 -10.01
C VAL A 48 17.34 -6.21 -11.00
N ARG A 49 18.16 -5.21 -10.66
CA ARG A 49 18.44 -4.05 -11.53
C ARG A 49 19.36 -4.36 -12.70
N SER A 50 20.12 -5.45 -12.65
CA SER A 50 20.96 -5.89 -13.77
C SER A 50 20.18 -6.66 -14.84
N LEU A 51 18.90 -6.97 -14.61
CA LEU A 51 18.04 -7.61 -15.59
C LEU A 51 17.91 -6.73 -16.85
N PRO A 52 17.91 -7.35 -18.05
CA PRO A 52 17.76 -6.62 -19.29
C PRO A 52 16.38 -5.95 -19.36
N VAL A 53 16.36 -4.68 -19.79
CA VAL A 53 15.12 -3.99 -20.12
C VAL A 53 14.57 -4.59 -21.42
N LEU A 54 13.41 -5.23 -21.35
CA LEU A 54 12.74 -5.76 -22.53
C LEU A 54 12.02 -4.61 -23.25
N GLU A 55 12.33 -4.44 -24.53
CA GLU A 55 11.53 -3.56 -25.39
C GLU A 55 10.12 -4.13 -25.54
N LEU A 56 9.11 -3.27 -25.39
CA LEU A 56 7.71 -3.65 -25.56
C LEU A 56 7.44 -3.92 -27.06
N PRO A 57 6.98 -5.12 -27.46
CA PRO A 57 6.65 -5.41 -28.85
C PRO A 57 5.62 -4.43 -29.44
N ARG A 58 5.84 -4.04 -30.71
CA ARG A 58 4.94 -3.14 -31.43
C ARG A 58 3.52 -3.73 -31.49
N GLY A 59 2.51 -2.93 -31.15
CA GLY A 59 1.10 -3.31 -31.22
C GLY A 59 0.54 -4.04 -30.00
N LEU A 60 1.32 -4.27 -28.93
CA LEU A 60 0.79 -4.80 -27.67
C LEU A 60 -0.02 -3.79 -26.86
N VAL A 61 0.38 -2.52 -26.94
CA VAL A 61 -0.40 -1.39 -26.44
C VAL A 61 -0.98 -0.68 -27.65
N SER A 62 -2.30 -0.51 -27.67
CA SER A 62 -2.92 0.42 -28.61
C SER A 62 -2.32 1.80 -28.34
N GLU A 63 -1.87 2.52 -29.37
CA GLU A 63 -1.32 3.88 -29.27
C GLU A 63 -2.33 4.93 -28.74
N ALA A 64 -3.45 4.46 -28.18
CA ALA A 64 -4.57 5.25 -27.68
C ALA A 64 -4.25 6.03 -26.39
N ASP A 65 -3.12 5.78 -25.71
CA ASP A 65 -2.80 6.45 -24.44
C ASP A 65 -1.89 7.68 -24.56
N ALA A 66 -1.51 8.12 -25.76
CA ALA A 66 -0.68 9.33 -25.92
C ALA A 66 -1.48 10.64 -26.04
N ALA A 67 -2.80 10.57 -26.22
CA ALA A 67 -3.64 11.75 -26.14
C ALA A 67 -4.15 11.88 -24.71
N VAL A 68 -3.41 12.60 -23.86
CA VAL A 68 -3.99 13.25 -22.68
C VAL A 68 -5.03 14.22 -23.22
N VAL A 69 -6.25 13.75 -23.48
CA VAL A 69 -7.34 14.59 -23.96
C VAL A 69 -7.65 15.54 -22.81
N PRO A 70 -7.42 16.87 -22.94
CA PRO A 70 -7.86 17.80 -21.92
C PRO A 70 -9.39 17.80 -21.95
N ARG A 71 -9.99 16.97 -21.09
CA ARG A 71 -11.43 16.91 -20.90
C ARG A 71 -11.83 18.16 -20.12
N HIS A 72 -11.93 19.28 -20.82
CA HIS A 72 -12.62 20.47 -20.32
C HIS A 72 -14.13 20.18 -20.29
N ARG A 73 -14.53 19.28 -19.39
CA ARG A 73 -15.94 19.15 -19.03
C ARG A 73 -16.26 20.43 -18.25
N ASN A 74 -17.37 21.11 -18.55
CA ASN A 74 -17.93 22.20 -17.72
C ASN A 74 -18.36 21.64 -16.34
N ARG A 75 -17.39 21.18 -15.54
CA ARG A 75 -17.57 20.51 -14.25
C ARG A 75 -18.25 21.46 -13.25
N GLY A 76 -18.06 22.78 -13.38
CA GLY A 76 -18.69 23.77 -12.50
C GLY A 76 -20.22 23.70 -12.50
N VAL A 77 -20.85 23.60 -13.67
CA VAL A 77 -22.32 23.57 -13.77
C VAL A 77 -22.88 22.22 -13.31
N TRP A 78 -22.20 21.12 -13.66
CA TRP A 78 -22.61 19.77 -13.25
C TRP A 78 -22.37 19.48 -11.76
N MET A 79 -21.29 19.99 -11.16
CA MET A 79 -21.05 19.91 -9.72
C MET A 79 -22.04 20.76 -8.93
N GLY A 80 -22.38 21.96 -9.42
CA GLY A 80 -23.41 22.79 -8.78
C GLY A 80 -24.78 22.09 -8.75
N ALA A 81 -25.19 21.50 -9.89
CA ALA A 81 -26.43 20.74 -9.97
C ALA A 81 -26.42 19.48 -9.11
N ALA A 82 -25.33 18.70 -9.12
CA ALA A 82 -25.20 17.49 -8.31
C ALA A 82 -25.18 17.79 -6.81
N ALA A 83 -24.50 18.84 -6.37
CA ALA A 83 -24.44 19.25 -4.96
C ALA A 83 -25.82 19.66 -4.43
N ALA A 84 -26.62 20.37 -5.24
CA ALA A 84 -27.98 20.74 -4.87
C ALA A 84 -28.89 19.51 -4.68
N VAL A 85 -28.77 18.51 -5.56
CA VAL A 85 -29.54 17.26 -5.45
C VAL A 85 -29.12 16.46 -4.21
N VAL A 86 -27.82 16.31 -3.95
CA VAL A 86 -27.32 15.60 -2.76
C VAL A 86 -27.76 16.31 -1.47
N ALA A 87 -27.67 17.63 -1.42
CA ALA A 87 -28.13 18.41 -0.27
C ALA A 87 -29.64 18.23 -0.02
N ALA A 88 -30.45 18.23 -1.08
CA ALA A 88 -31.89 17.98 -0.99
C ALA A 88 -32.21 16.55 -0.51
N VAL A 89 -31.46 15.55 -0.99
CA VAL A 89 -31.65 14.16 -0.53
C VAL A 89 -31.26 14.01 0.94
N ILE A 90 -30.16 14.63 1.38
CA ILE A 90 -29.72 14.59 2.78
C ILE A 90 -30.74 15.29 3.69
N THR A 91 -31.26 16.46 3.30
CA THR A 91 -32.26 17.17 4.10
C THR A 91 -33.57 16.40 4.19
N VAL A 92 -34.05 15.82 3.08
CA VAL A 92 -35.23 14.94 3.08
C VAL A 92 -34.99 13.69 3.91
N ALA A 93 -33.82 13.04 3.79
CA ALA A 93 -33.48 11.88 4.59
C ALA A 93 -33.47 12.23 6.08
N ALA A 94 -32.84 13.34 6.48
CA ALA A 94 -32.81 13.78 7.88
C ALA A 94 -34.21 14.06 8.46
N LEU A 95 -35.18 14.46 7.63
CA LEU A 95 -36.57 14.67 8.04
C LEU A 95 -37.37 13.36 8.15
N VAL A 96 -37.03 12.35 7.35
CA VAL A 96 -37.83 11.11 7.19
C VAL A 96 -37.23 9.95 7.99
N THR A 97 -35.92 9.90 8.17
CA THR A 97 -35.25 8.78 8.85
C THR A 97 -35.23 8.99 10.36
N PRO A 98 -35.67 7.99 11.16
CA PRO A 98 -35.54 8.04 12.61
C PRO A 98 -34.06 8.14 13.01
N SER A 99 -33.76 8.77 14.15
CA SER A 99 -32.39 8.92 14.62
C SER A 99 -31.68 7.55 14.69
N PRO A 100 -30.43 7.45 14.20
CA PRO A 100 -29.69 6.20 14.27
C PRO A 100 -29.52 5.82 15.74
N GLN A 101 -30.00 4.64 16.12
CA GLN A 101 -29.76 4.11 17.46
C GLN A 101 -28.26 3.88 17.64
N PRO A 102 -27.70 4.16 18.84
CA PRO A 102 -26.29 3.96 19.09
C PRO A 102 -25.94 2.49 18.92
N VAL A 103 -25.09 2.20 17.93
CA VAL A 103 -24.58 0.84 17.70
C VAL A 103 -23.65 0.50 18.84
N THR A 104 -23.99 -0.55 19.59
CA THR A 104 -23.17 -1.00 20.72
C THR A 104 -22.08 -1.97 20.26
N VAL A 105 -21.02 -2.10 21.06
CA VAL A 105 -19.95 -3.08 20.81
C VAL A 105 -20.48 -4.52 20.78
N GLU A 106 -21.57 -4.80 21.49
CA GLU A 106 -22.25 -6.10 21.54
C GLU A 106 -22.92 -6.45 20.19
N ASP A 107 -23.51 -5.47 19.53
CA ASP A 107 -24.12 -5.62 18.19
C ASP A 107 -23.08 -5.92 17.10
N LEU A 108 -21.88 -5.35 17.23
CA LEU A 108 -20.78 -5.61 16.29
C LEU A 108 -20.18 -7.00 16.53
N SER A 109 -19.99 -7.38 17.80
CA SER A 109 -19.49 -8.70 18.19
C SER A 109 -20.40 -9.83 17.71
N SER A 110 -21.72 -9.70 17.90
CA SER A 110 -22.70 -10.70 17.47
C SER A 110 -22.78 -10.86 15.94
N ARG A 111 -22.64 -9.76 15.18
CA ARG A 111 -22.72 -9.79 13.71
C ARG A 111 -21.44 -10.25 13.02
N PHE A 112 -20.28 -9.95 13.59
CA PHE A 112 -18.99 -10.16 12.93
C PHE A 112 -18.09 -11.20 13.62
N GLY A 113 -18.39 -11.58 14.86
CA GLY A 113 -17.61 -12.58 15.61
C GLY A 113 -17.52 -13.93 14.90
N ALA A 114 -18.50 -14.29 14.07
CA ALA A 114 -18.48 -15.54 13.31
C ALA A 114 -17.56 -15.54 12.08
N ARG A 115 -17.17 -14.37 11.53
CA ARG A 115 -16.41 -14.31 10.27
C ARG A 115 -14.89 -14.30 10.45
N VAL A 116 -14.38 -13.77 11.55
CA VAL A 116 -12.93 -13.66 11.78
C VAL A 116 -12.27 -15.01 12.04
N SER A 117 -12.99 -15.99 12.59
CA SER A 117 -12.45 -17.33 12.88
C SER A 117 -12.35 -18.25 11.66
N LEU A 118 -12.95 -17.90 10.52
CA LEU A 118 -13.14 -18.84 9.40
C LEU A 118 -12.43 -18.39 8.11
N ASP A 119 -11.61 -17.33 8.13
CA ASP A 119 -10.83 -16.95 6.95
C ASP A 119 -9.44 -17.64 6.98
N PRO A 120 -9.22 -18.70 6.18
CA PRO A 120 -7.95 -19.41 6.12
C PRO A 120 -6.84 -18.59 5.45
N ALA A 121 -7.12 -17.39 4.92
CA ALA A 121 -6.11 -16.54 4.29
C ALA A 121 -5.05 -16.01 5.27
N PHE A 122 -5.35 -15.96 6.57
CA PHE A 122 -4.44 -15.44 7.61
C PHE A 122 -3.85 -16.53 8.53
N GLY A 123 -4.04 -17.80 8.20
CA GLY A 123 -3.44 -18.90 8.96
C GLY A 123 -1.93 -19.05 8.65
N PRO A 124 -1.10 -19.46 9.64
CA PRO A 124 0.35 -19.66 9.45
C PRO A 124 0.71 -20.75 8.42
N ALA A 125 -0.28 -21.52 7.96
CA ALA A 125 -0.10 -22.65 7.05
C ALA A 125 0.15 -22.28 5.57
N LYS A 126 0.14 -20.98 5.20
CA LYS A 126 0.26 -20.53 3.80
C LYS A 126 1.34 -19.49 3.51
N VAL A 127 2.35 -19.34 4.38
CA VAL A 127 3.57 -18.65 3.98
C VAL A 127 4.42 -19.65 3.20
N VAL A 128 4.24 -19.70 1.88
CA VAL A 128 5.14 -20.44 0.98
C VAL A 128 6.41 -19.61 0.85
N VAL A 129 7.44 -19.97 1.62
CA VAL A 129 8.79 -19.43 1.41
C VAL A 129 9.40 -20.18 0.22
N PRO A 130 9.80 -19.51 -0.88
CA PRO A 130 10.49 -20.17 -1.97
C PRO A 130 11.89 -20.60 -1.50
N GLU A 131 12.19 -21.91 -1.57
CA GLU A 131 13.53 -22.45 -1.36
C GLU A 131 14.47 -21.95 -2.47
N LEU A 132 15.35 -21.00 -2.12
CA LEU A 132 16.48 -20.63 -2.95
C LEU A 132 17.59 -21.67 -2.71
N GLU A 133 17.75 -22.61 -3.63
CA GLU A 133 18.93 -23.47 -3.70
C GLU A 133 20.14 -22.61 -4.02
N VAL A 134 20.93 -22.28 -2.99
CA VAL A 134 22.25 -21.65 -3.15
C VAL A 134 23.26 -22.78 -3.40
N PRO A 135 23.92 -22.85 -4.57
CA PRO A 135 24.99 -23.82 -4.81
C PRO A 135 26.21 -23.43 -3.97
N LEU A 136 26.73 -24.40 -3.21
CA LEU A 136 28.01 -24.27 -2.51
C LEU A 136 29.14 -24.50 -3.51
N GLU A 137 29.89 -23.46 -3.85
CA GLU A 137 31.30 -23.53 -4.28
C GLU A 137 32.18 -22.71 -3.33
#